data_AF-A0A3P6C7C0-F1
#
_entry.id   AF-A0A3P6C7C0-F1
#
_cell.length_a   1.000
_cell.length_b   1.000
_cell.length_c   1.000
_cell.angle_alpha   90.00
_cell.angle_beta   90.00
_cell.angle_gamma   90.00
#
_symmetry.space_group_name_H-M   'P 1'
#
loop_
_entity.id
_entity.type
_entity.pdbx_description
1 polymer ?
#
loop_
_entity_poly.entity_id
_entity_poly.type
_entity_poly.pdbx_seq_one_letter_code
_entity_poly.pdbx_strand_id
1 'polypeptide(L)'
;MSFWKFGKAKRMEKKEDLGSFLKYLPLVAQSSSLAWPPSVEQELQTISEGPTKSMVNSGEVLASHITNMRKSLSLDAGNLSPNPLQGYATFFDKKISREESAKFFGEVVPALCGLLLQLPSMLETHYQNADHVLDGVTSGLRLLAPQEAGVVFLSQELIAALLACSFFCLFPEADRRSKHLQSINFDDLFSFPFMSYCSKRENKIRCLLHYFERVCQCMPTGFVSFERKVLPRGHKHNPHYVSYPEAEYWAKSTTPLCSVEIHTSGAIEDQPGEALEVDFADEYIGGLTLSYDTLQEEIRFVINPELIAGMIFLPRMDANEAIEIVGVERFSRYTGYGPSFQYAGDYTDEKDFDAFKRRKTRVIAIDALPNPGSTQYKPERLLREINKAFSGYLHQCKHQAGPPPSSAVENSKRWCMDDHEEKIGVATGNWGCGVFGGDPEVKIMLQWLAISQSGRPFMSYYTFGLQALQNVKQVVERIGLQEMNVGELWSKLVEYSAERLSRSTRLGFFSWFMASLSATN
;
A
#
# COMPACT_ATOMS: atom_id res chain seq x y z
N MET A 1 30.09 2.12 -3.11
CA MET A 1 30.68 0.77 -3.29
C MET A 1 29.59 -0.12 -3.87
N SER A 2 29.85 -0.70 -5.04
CA SER A 2 28.85 -1.37 -5.89
C SER A 2 28.40 -2.71 -5.29
N PHE A 3 27.09 -2.84 -5.03
CA PHE A 3 26.46 -4.09 -4.61
C PHE A 3 26.25 -5.10 -5.76
N TRP A 4 26.62 -4.74 -6.99
CA TRP A 4 26.23 -5.49 -8.18
C TRP A 4 27.35 -6.41 -8.66
N LYS A 5 27.09 -7.73 -8.66
CA LYS A 5 27.89 -8.70 -9.43
C LYS A 5 27.31 -8.77 -10.85
N PHE A 6 28.12 -8.42 -11.85
CA PHE A 6 27.73 -8.45 -13.25
C PHE A 6 27.60 -9.90 -13.76
N GLY A 7 26.38 -10.34 -14.05
CA GLY A 7 26.08 -11.57 -14.79
C GLY A 7 25.97 -11.33 -16.31
N LYS A 8 26.11 -12.38 -17.13
CA LYS A 8 25.96 -12.30 -18.60
C LYS A 8 24.55 -11.88 -18.99
N ALA A 9 24.43 -10.87 -19.85
CA ALA A 9 23.16 -10.34 -20.36
C ALA A 9 22.34 -11.41 -21.10
N LYS A 10 21.16 -11.77 -20.56
CA LYS A 10 20.10 -12.46 -21.31
C LYS A 10 19.39 -11.43 -22.22
N ARG A 11 18.91 -11.85 -23.39
CA ARG A 11 18.08 -10.98 -24.26
C ARG A 11 16.84 -10.50 -23.50
N MET A 12 16.58 -9.19 -23.51
CA MET A 12 15.51 -8.53 -22.77
C MET A 12 14.11 -9.11 -23.05
N GLU A 13 13.78 -9.38 -24.32
CA GLU A 13 12.49 -9.98 -24.73
C GLU A 13 12.26 -11.40 -24.20
N LYS A 14 13.29 -12.08 -23.70
CA LYS A 14 13.20 -13.44 -23.16
C LYS A 14 13.06 -13.48 -21.63
N LYS A 15 13.01 -12.34 -20.95
CA LYS A 15 12.68 -12.30 -19.51
C LYS A 15 11.16 -12.39 -19.35
N GLU A 16 10.71 -13.50 -18.77
CA GLU A 16 9.28 -13.80 -18.57
C GLU A 16 8.56 -12.68 -17.81
N ASP A 17 9.18 -12.13 -16.76
CA ASP A 17 8.63 -11.00 -15.99
C ASP A 17 8.36 -9.76 -16.85
N LEU A 18 9.36 -9.28 -17.59
CA LEU A 18 9.21 -8.12 -18.47
C LEU A 18 8.19 -8.41 -19.58
N GLY A 19 8.26 -9.58 -20.21
CA GLY A 19 7.32 -9.97 -21.27
C GLY A 19 5.87 -9.97 -20.77
N SER A 20 5.63 -10.40 -19.52
CA SER A 20 4.31 -10.38 -18.89
C SER A 20 3.80 -8.95 -18.59
N PHE A 21 4.71 -8.01 -18.36
CA PHE A 21 4.39 -6.67 -17.87
C PHE A 21 4.42 -5.58 -18.95
N LEU A 22 5.14 -5.80 -20.05
CA LEU A 22 5.39 -4.81 -21.11
C LEU A 22 4.11 -4.14 -21.63
N LYS A 23 3.00 -4.88 -21.74
CA LYS A 23 1.72 -4.33 -22.22
C LYS A 23 1.09 -3.28 -21.28
N TYR A 24 1.57 -3.18 -20.05
CA TYR A 24 1.16 -2.17 -19.07
C TYR A 24 2.13 -0.98 -19.02
N LEU A 25 3.18 -0.97 -19.83
CA LEU A 25 4.16 0.11 -19.91
C LEU A 25 3.95 0.92 -21.21
N PRO A 26 4.25 2.24 -21.20
CA PRO A 26 4.10 3.08 -22.38
C PRO A 26 5.32 3.01 -23.33
N LEU A 27 6.01 1.88 -23.34
CA LEU A 27 7.25 1.66 -24.07
C LEU A 27 7.08 0.56 -25.12
N VAL A 28 7.92 0.62 -26.16
CA VAL A 28 8.04 -0.44 -27.15
C VAL A 28 9.28 -1.27 -26.86
N ALA A 29 9.15 -2.60 -26.96
CA ALA A 29 10.31 -3.48 -26.97
C ALA A 29 10.91 -3.54 -28.37
N GLN A 30 12.22 -3.36 -28.43
CA GLN A 30 13.06 -3.66 -29.58
C GLN A 30 13.86 -4.93 -29.26
N SER A 31 14.49 -5.51 -30.29
CA SER A 31 15.22 -6.80 -30.20
C SER A 31 16.22 -6.95 -29.04
N SER A 32 16.70 -5.84 -28.45
CA SER A 32 17.59 -5.86 -27.29
C SER A 32 17.39 -4.71 -26.28
N SER A 33 16.40 -3.83 -26.48
CA SER A 33 16.22 -2.62 -25.67
C SER A 33 14.75 -2.22 -25.54
N LEU A 34 14.46 -1.35 -24.58
CA LEU A 34 13.21 -0.63 -24.45
C LEU A 34 13.38 0.78 -25.03
N ALA A 35 12.35 1.33 -25.64
CA ALA A 35 12.36 2.70 -26.14
C ALA A 35 10.97 3.33 -26.06
N TRP A 36 10.94 4.66 -26.02
CA TRP A 36 9.73 5.42 -26.29
C TRP A 36 9.40 5.34 -27.79
N PRO A 37 8.11 5.44 -28.19
CA PRO A 37 7.79 5.77 -29.58
C PRO A 37 8.46 7.10 -29.98
N PRO A 38 9.03 7.22 -31.19
CA PRO A 38 9.84 8.39 -31.57
C PRO A 38 9.15 9.74 -31.40
N SER A 39 7.84 9.83 -31.66
CA SER A 39 7.09 11.08 -31.47
C SER A 39 6.88 11.44 -30.01
N VAL A 40 6.76 10.45 -29.12
CA VAL A 40 6.67 10.68 -27.67
C VAL A 40 8.04 11.10 -27.14
N GLU A 41 9.10 10.44 -27.58
CA GLU A 41 10.48 10.80 -27.20
C GLU A 41 10.82 12.23 -27.59
N GLN A 42 10.48 12.65 -28.82
CA GLN A 42 10.69 14.02 -29.29
C GLN A 42 9.91 15.06 -28.46
N GLU A 43 8.67 14.74 -28.08
CA GLU A 43 7.85 15.60 -27.23
C GLU A 43 8.49 15.75 -25.84
N LEU A 44 8.87 14.63 -25.21
CA LEU A 44 9.56 14.62 -23.92
C LEU A 44 10.88 15.40 -23.96
N GLN A 45 11.66 15.25 -25.03
CA GLN A 45 12.90 15.99 -25.24
C GLN A 45 12.65 17.49 -25.39
N THR A 46 11.62 17.87 -26.14
CA THR A 46 11.27 19.29 -26.31
C THR A 46 10.86 19.92 -24.99
N ILE A 47 10.05 19.21 -24.18
CA ILE A 47 9.59 19.69 -22.86
C ILE A 47 10.74 19.73 -21.84
N SER A 48 11.69 18.79 -21.89
CA SER A 48 12.83 18.76 -20.97
C SER A 48 13.83 19.91 -21.17
N GLU A 49 13.86 20.53 -22.36
CA GLU A 49 14.62 21.76 -22.62
C GLU A 49 13.98 23.03 -22.01
N GLY A 50 12.81 22.89 -21.37
CA GLY A 50 12.15 23.96 -20.64
C GLY A 50 11.13 24.77 -21.45
N PRO A 51 10.37 25.65 -20.78
CA PRO A 51 9.23 26.36 -21.35
C PRO A 51 9.58 27.30 -22.50
N THR A 52 10.83 27.76 -22.61
CA THR A 52 11.28 28.60 -23.75
C THR A 52 11.32 27.84 -25.07
N LYS A 53 11.45 26.51 -25.02
CA LYS A 53 11.50 25.63 -26.20
C LYS A 53 10.16 24.95 -26.45
N SER A 54 9.54 24.43 -25.40
CA SER A 54 8.29 23.68 -25.50
C SER A 54 7.03 24.53 -25.46
N MET A 55 7.12 25.78 -25.01
CA MET A 55 5.98 26.64 -24.68
C MET A 55 5.09 26.13 -23.54
N VAL A 56 5.44 25.01 -22.88
CA VAL A 56 4.68 24.44 -21.76
C VAL A 56 4.86 25.31 -20.51
N ASN A 57 3.99 26.30 -20.34
CA ASN A 57 4.03 27.28 -19.24
C ASN A 57 2.70 27.43 -18.49
N SER A 58 1.73 26.55 -18.77
CA SER A 58 0.39 26.54 -18.18
C SER A 58 -0.18 25.13 -18.22
N GLY A 59 -1.20 24.89 -17.39
CA GLY A 59 -1.94 23.63 -17.34
C GLY A 59 -2.65 23.32 -18.65
N GLU A 60 -3.21 24.33 -19.32
CA GLU A 60 -3.85 24.18 -20.64
C GLU A 60 -2.87 23.69 -21.72
N VAL A 61 -1.67 24.28 -21.77
CA VAL A 61 -0.66 23.87 -22.74
C VAL A 61 -0.17 22.46 -22.40
N LEU A 62 0.19 22.18 -21.14
CA LEU A 62 0.60 20.83 -20.71
C LEU A 62 -0.43 19.76 -21.11
N ALA A 63 -1.71 20.02 -20.88
CA ALA A 63 -2.80 19.13 -21.25
C ALA A 63 -2.86 18.84 -22.77
N SER A 64 -2.55 19.84 -23.60
CA SER A 64 -2.45 19.67 -25.06
C SER A 64 -1.28 18.74 -25.44
N HIS A 65 -0.12 18.89 -24.82
CA HIS A 65 1.03 18.00 -25.04
C HIS A 65 0.75 16.57 -24.56
N ILE A 66 0.11 16.39 -23.39
CA ILE A 66 -0.35 15.07 -22.91
C ILE A 66 -1.27 14.41 -23.95
N THR A 67 -2.18 15.16 -24.54
CA THR A 67 -3.09 14.63 -25.58
C THR A 67 -2.32 14.14 -26.80
N ASN A 68 -1.29 14.86 -27.25
CA ASN A 68 -0.47 14.48 -28.39
C ASN A 68 0.37 13.22 -28.11
N MET A 69 0.95 13.12 -26.91
CA MET A 69 1.69 11.92 -26.50
C MET A 69 0.76 10.70 -26.41
N ARG A 70 -0.43 10.85 -25.84
CA ARG A 70 -1.42 9.77 -25.76
C ARG A 70 -1.89 9.30 -27.14
N LYS A 71 -2.13 10.22 -28.08
CA LYS A 71 -2.43 9.89 -29.48
C LYS A 71 -1.30 9.10 -30.12
N SER A 72 -0.04 9.52 -29.90
CA SER A 72 1.14 8.80 -30.39
C SER A 72 1.26 7.38 -29.84
N LEU A 73 0.85 7.17 -28.58
CA LEU A 73 0.79 5.87 -27.93
C LEU A 73 -0.43 5.03 -28.34
N SER A 74 -1.28 5.53 -29.24
CA SER A 74 -2.55 4.88 -29.62
C SER A 74 -3.47 4.61 -28.42
N LEU A 75 -3.41 5.44 -27.38
CA LEU A 75 -4.25 5.31 -26.21
C LEU A 75 -5.64 5.88 -26.49
N ASP A 76 -6.68 5.11 -26.19
CA ASP A 76 -8.07 5.54 -26.37
C ASP A 76 -8.37 6.79 -25.52
N ALA A 77 -8.92 7.81 -26.15
CA ALA A 77 -9.39 9.02 -25.47
C ALA A 77 -10.59 8.73 -24.57
N GLY A 78 -11.41 7.73 -24.90
CA GLY A 78 -12.55 7.28 -24.09
C GLY A 78 -12.14 6.57 -22.79
N ASN A 79 -10.87 6.19 -22.64
CA ASN A 79 -10.35 5.63 -21.39
C ASN A 79 -10.01 6.69 -20.33
N LEU A 80 -10.04 7.97 -20.69
CA LEU A 80 -9.88 9.05 -19.74
C LEU A 80 -11.22 9.41 -19.08
N SER A 81 -11.13 9.83 -17.83
CA SER A 81 -12.22 10.46 -17.09
C SER A 81 -12.70 11.73 -17.80
N PRO A 82 -13.96 12.18 -17.64
CA PRO A 82 -14.47 13.36 -18.35
C PRO A 82 -13.69 14.64 -18.05
N ASN A 83 -13.40 15.45 -19.08
CA ASN A 83 -12.74 16.76 -18.97
C ASN A 83 -11.42 16.79 -18.13
N PRO A 84 -10.53 15.79 -18.21
CA PRO A 84 -9.38 15.71 -17.30
C PRO A 84 -8.37 16.83 -17.61
N LEU A 85 -8.23 17.14 -18.90
CA LEU A 85 -7.41 18.22 -19.44
C LEU A 85 -7.85 19.61 -18.95
N GLN A 86 -9.16 19.81 -18.76
CA GLN A 86 -9.70 21.04 -18.19
C GLN A 86 -9.31 21.19 -16.71
N GLY A 87 -9.12 20.08 -15.99
CA GLY A 87 -8.67 20.10 -14.60
C GLY A 87 -7.23 20.52 -14.43
N TYR A 88 -6.33 20.10 -15.33
CA TYR A 88 -4.94 20.61 -15.35
C TYR A 88 -4.93 22.13 -15.47
N ALA A 89 -5.62 22.67 -16.48
CA ALA A 89 -5.76 24.12 -16.65
C ALA A 89 -6.38 24.79 -15.42
N THR A 90 -7.43 24.19 -14.85
CA THR A 90 -8.10 24.77 -13.68
C THR A 90 -7.21 24.80 -12.45
N PHE A 91 -6.46 23.74 -12.16
CA PHE A 91 -5.58 23.69 -11.01
C PHE A 91 -4.40 24.66 -11.19
N PHE A 92 -3.62 24.49 -12.26
CA PHE A 92 -2.37 25.21 -12.46
C PHE A 92 -2.55 26.68 -12.84
N ASP A 93 -3.63 27.01 -13.56
CA ASP A 93 -3.82 28.38 -14.09
C ASP A 93 -4.75 29.22 -13.22
N LYS A 94 -5.54 28.59 -12.32
CA LYS A 94 -6.56 29.30 -11.51
C LYS A 94 -6.51 29.04 -10.00
N LYS A 95 -5.92 27.95 -9.51
CA LYS A 95 -6.01 27.57 -8.09
C LYS A 95 -4.74 27.81 -7.30
N ILE A 96 -3.58 27.51 -7.87
CA ILE A 96 -2.30 27.85 -7.26
C ILE A 96 -1.86 29.26 -7.66
N SER A 97 -0.91 29.82 -6.92
CA SER A 97 -0.35 31.13 -7.26
C SER A 97 0.40 31.10 -8.59
N ARG A 98 0.55 32.27 -9.23
CA ARG A 98 1.31 32.38 -10.49
C ARG A 98 2.77 31.99 -10.29
N GLU A 99 3.32 32.30 -9.12
CA GLU A 99 4.68 31.99 -8.73
C GLU A 99 4.89 30.48 -8.56
N GLU A 100 4.00 29.79 -7.85
CA GLU A 100 4.03 28.31 -7.73
C GLU A 100 3.89 27.65 -9.10
N SER A 101 2.95 28.12 -9.93
CA SER A 101 2.72 27.58 -11.27
C SER A 101 3.93 27.78 -12.19
N ALA A 102 4.49 29.00 -12.22
CA ALA A 102 5.67 29.32 -13.01
C ALA A 102 6.90 28.50 -12.58
N LYS A 103 7.10 28.30 -11.27
CA LYS A 103 8.16 27.42 -10.76
C LYS A 103 7.95 25.97 -11.21
N PHE A 104 6.73 25.46 -11.07
CA PHE A 104 6.41 24.09 -11.46
C PHE A 104 6.69 23.82 -12.95
N PHE A 105 6.25 24.72 -13.85
CA PHE A 105 6.52 24.59 -15.28
C PHE A 105 7.96 24.94 -15.70
N GLY A 106 8.64 25.79 -14.93
CA GLY A 106 10.03 26.17 -15.19
C GLY A 106 11.06 25.14 -14.74
N GLU A 107 10.76 24.39 -13.68
CA GLU A 107 11.73 23.51 -13.01
C GLU A 107 11.27 22.05 -12.99
N VAL A 108 10.03 21.78 -12.55
CA VAL A 108 9.57 20.42 -12.25
C VAL A 108 9.17 19.67 -13.51
N VAL A 109 8.30 20.24 -14.35
CA VAL A 109 7.84 19.59 -15.59
C VAL A 109 9.01 19.21 -16.52
N PRO A 110 10.00 20.09 -16.79
CA PRO A 110 11.16 19.74 -17.59
C PRO A 110 11.99 18.62 -16.97
N ALA A 111 12.20 18.67 -15.64
CA ALA A 111 12.95 17.63 -14.91
C ALA A 111 12.23 16.27 -14.95
N LEU A 112 10.91 16.23 -14.80
CA LEU A 112 10.13 15.01 -14.94
C LEU A 112 10.22 14.43 -16.36
N CYS A 113 10.17 15.27 -17.41
CA CYS A 113 10.39 14.81 -18.78
C CYS A 113 11.81 14.28 -18.99
N GLY A 114 12.82 14.93 -18.40
CA GLY A 114 14.20 14.43 -18.37
C GLY A 114 14.32 13.05 -17.70
N LEU A 115 13.62 12.84 -16.58
CA LEU A 115 13.53 11.55 -15.91
C LEU A 115 12.84 10.49 -16.79
N LEU A 116 11.74 10.84 -17.46
CA LEU A 116 11.04 9.93 -18.37
C LEU A 116 11.89 9.49 -19.56
N LEU A 117 12.75 10.36 -20.10
CA LEU A 117 13.70 9.97 -21.15
C LEU A 117 14.68 8.87 -20.68
N GLN A 118 14.93 8.75 -19.38
CA GLN A 118 15.77 7.71 -18.79
C GLN A 118 14.99 6.43 -18.43
N LEU A 119 13.66 6.47 -18.38
CA LEU A 119 12.83 5.33 -17.99
C LEU A 119 13.17 4.01 -18.73
N PRO A 120 13.41 3.99 -20.05
CA PRO A 120 13.75 2.73 -20.74
C PRO A 120 15.03 2.08 -20.21
N SER A 121 16.11 2.86 -20.04
CA SER A 121 17.39 2.35 -19.53
C SER A 121 17.32 1.99 -18.04
N MET A 122 16.50 2.71 -17.27
CA MET A 122 16.23 2.38 -15.88
C MET A 122 15.51 1.04 -15.75
N LEU A 123 14.50 0.77 -16.58
CA LEU A 123 13.82 -0.53 -16.61
C LEU A 123 14.75 -1.65 -17.06
N GLU A 124 15.59 -1.42 -18.07
CA GLU A 124 16.61 -2.39 -18.49
C GLU A 124 17.55 -2.74 -17.33
N THR A 125 18.06 -1.71 -16.64
CA THR A 125 18.94 -1.87 -15.47
C THR A 125 18.23 -2.61 -14.34
N HIS A 126 16.96 -2.26 -14.08
CA HIS A 126 16.13 -2.95 -13.09
C HIS A 126 16.04 -4.44 -13.39
N TYR A 127 15.59 -4.82 -14.59
CA TYR A 127 15.45 -6.22 -14.94
C TYR A 127 16.79 -6.95 -15.00
N GLN A 128 17.90 -6.32 -15.40
CA GLN A 128 19.22 -6.95 -15.35
C GLN A 128 19.65 -7.31 -13.93
N ASN A 129 19.23 -6.53 -12.94
CA ASN A 129 19.66 -6.66 -11.55
C ASN A 129 18.65 -7.36 -10.63
N ALA A 130 17.37 -7.44 -11.02
CA ALA A 130 16.30 -7.96 -10.19
C ALA A 130 16.50 -9.41 -9.69
N ASP A 131 17.20 -10.25 -10.46
CA ASP A 131 17.50 -11.64 -10.07
C ASP A 131 18.57 -11.74 -8.97
N HIS A 132 19.20 -10.61 -8.60
CA HIS A 132 20.33 -10.54 -7.67
C HIS A 132 20.02 -9.82 -6.37
N VAL A 133 18.81 -9.26 -6.21
CA VAL A 133 18.39 -8.59 -4.96
C VAL A 133 18.17 -9.62 -3.85
N LEU A 134 17.56 -10.75 -4.19
CA LEU A 134 17.32 -11.87 -3.29
C LEU A 134 17.66 -13.18 -4.00
N ASP A 135 18.65 -13.90 -3.48
CA ASP A 135 19.16 -15.11 -4.12
C ASP A 135 18.06 -16.17 -4.32
N GLY A 136 17.75 -16.43 -5.60
CA GLY A 136 16.73 -17.40 -6.01
C GLY A 136 15.29 -16.93 -5.83
N VAL A 137 15.05 -15.62 -5.67
CA VAL A 137 13.72 -15.01 -5.65
C VAL A 137 13.60 -13.99 -6.78
N THR A 138 12.57 -14.17 -7.60
CA THR A 138 12.23 -13.20 -8.63
C THR A 138 11.69 -11.93 -8.00
N SER A 139 12.41 -10.81 -8.16
CA SER A 139 12.04 -9.49 -7.60
C SER A 139 11.76 -8.40 -8.64
N GLY A 140 11.77 -8.79 -9.92
CA GLY A 140 11.54 -7.89 -11.05
C GLY A 140 10.10 -7.38 -11.09
N LEU A 141 9.92 -6.22 -11.73
CA LEU A 141 8.61 -5.60 -11.90
C LEU A 141 7.75 -6.53 -12.77
N ARG A 142 6.67 -7.03 -12.18
CA ARG A 142 5.72 -7.94 -12.82
C ARG A 142 4.40 -7.86 -12.10
N LEU A 143 3.33 -8.38 -12.72
CA LEU A 143 2.09 -8.59 -11.98
C LEU A 143 2.32 -9.63 -10.89
N LEU A 144 2.02 -9.29 -9.64
CA LEU A 144 1.86 -10.28 -8.59
C LEU A 144 0.37 -10.64 -8.54
N ALA A 145 -0.03 -11.65 -9.32
CA ALA A 145 -1.43 -12.00 -9.50
C ALA A 145 -2.10 -12.53 -8.22
N PRO A 146 -3.44 -12.57 -8.15
CA PRO A 146 -4.15 -13.29 -7.08
C PRO A 146 -3.63 -14.71 -6.90
N GLN A 147 -3.42 -15.08 -5.64
CA GLN A 147 -2.84 -16.34 -5.17
C GLN A 147 -1.36 -16.57 -5.51
N GLU A 148 -0.67 -15.57 -6.07
CA GLU A 148 0.76 -15.62 -6.38
C GLU A 148 1.57 -14.86 -5.33
N ALA A 149 2.01 -15.55 -4.28
CA ALA A 149 2.92 -14.95 -3.29
C ALA A 149 4.24 -14.54 -3.94
N GLY A 150 4.75 -13.37 -3.61
CA GLY A 150 5.99 -12.88 -4.18
C GLY A 150 6.29 -11.44 -3.81
N VAL A 151 7.46 -10.98 -4.22
CA VAL A 151 7.94 -9.63 -3.93
C VAL A 151 8.45 -8.95 -5.20
N VAL A 152 8.28 -7.64 -5.26
CA VAL A 152 8.88 -6.74 -6.26
C VAL A 152 9.73 -5.71 -5.54
N PHE A 153 10.96 -5.49 -6.00
CA PHE A 153 11.85 -4.45 -5.50
C PHE A 153 11.98 -3.35 -6.54
N LEU A 154 11.74 -2.09 -6.16
CA LEU A 154 11.91 -0.94 -7.06
C LEU A 154 12.84 0.07 -6.40
N SER A 155 13.74 0.68 -7.17
CA SER A 155 14.43 1.88 -6.71
C SER A 155 13.44 3.03 -6.60
N GLN A 156 13.65 3.95 -5.66
CA GLN A 156 12.81 5.15 -5.53
C GLN A 156 12.85 6.00 -6.81
N GLU A 157 13.98 6.04 -7.51
CA GLU A 157 14.13 6.68 -8.81
C GLU A 157 13.19 6.08 -9.87
N LEU A 158 13.10 4.74 -9.97
CA LEU A 158 12.18 4.07 -10.88
C LEU A 158 10.72 4.33 -10.50
N ILE A 159 10.41 4.38 -9.20
CA ILE A 159 9.08 4.76 -8.71
C ILE A 159 8.74 6.19 -9.15
N ALA A 160 9.65 7.15 -9.00
CA ALA A 160 9.45 8.53 -9.45
C ALA A 160 9.16 8.60 -10.96
N ALA A 161 9.90 7.85 -11.78
CA ALA A 161 9.65 7.79 -13.23
C ALA A 161 8.29 7.17 -13.56
N LEU A 162 7.89 6.10 -12.87
CA LEU A 162 6.58 5.47 -13.04
C LEU A 162 5.44 6.40 -12.63
N LEU A 163 5.56 7.12 -11.51
CA LEU A 163 4.56 8.09 -11.08
C LEU A 163 4.53 9.32 -12.00
N ALA A 164 5.65 9.71 -12.60
CA ALA A 164 5.66 10.72 -13.65
C ALA A 164 4.83 10.24 -14.86
N CYS A 165 4.93 8.98 -15.29
CA CYS A 165 4.04 8.44 -16.32
C CYS A 165 2.56 8.55 -15.93
N SER A 166 2.21 8.31 -14.66
CA SER A 166 0.84 8.50 -14.16
C SER A 166 0.39 9.96 -14.25
N PHE A 167 1.24 10.91 -13.87
CA PHE A 167 0.98 12.35 -13.98
C PHE A 167 0.75 12.77 -15.44
N PHE A 168 1.62 12.38 -16.38
CA PHE A 168 1.41 12.68 -17.79
C PHE A 168 0.32 11.81 -18.46
N CYS A 169 -0.39 11.00 -17.69
CA CYS A 169 -1.41 10.07 -18.16
C CYS A 169 -0.93 9.20 -19.33
N LEU A 170 0.25 8.58 -19.22
CA LEU A 170 0.87 7.84 -20.31
C LEU A 170 0.61 6.33 -20.25
N PHE A 171 0.12 5.79 -19.14
CA PHE A 171 -0.05 4.35 -19.02
C PHE A 171 -1.18 3.80 -19.91
N PRO A 172 -0.97 2.64 -20.55
CA PRO A 172 -2.06 1.86 -21.12
C PRO A 172 -3.05 1.40 -20.06
N GLU A 173 -4.33 1.68 -20.29
CA GLU A 173 -5.43 1.27 -19.39
C GLU A 173 -6.17 0.01 -19.89
N ALA A 174 -5.90 -0.41 -21.14
CA ALA A 174 -6.43 -1.65 -21.70
C ALA A 174 -6.02 -2.84 -20.82
N ASP A 175 -6.94 -3.78 -20.62
CA ASP A 175 -6.78 -4.98 -19.76
C ASP A 175 -6.57 -4.77 -18.25
N ARG A 176 -6.41 -3.54 -17.74
CA ARG A 176 -6.21 -3.34 -16.29
C ARG A 176 -7.42 -3.83 -15.49
N ARG A 177 -8.63 -3.43 -15.90
CA ARG A 177 -9.89 -3.88 -15.28
C ARG A 177 -10.07 -5.40 -15.35
N SER A 178 -9.75 -6.03 -16.49
CA SER A 178 -9.89 -7.49 -16.64
C SER A 178 -8.85 -8.28 -15.82
N LYS A 179 -7.77 -7.62 -15.39
CA LYS A 179 -6.79 -8.15 -14.43
C LYS A 179 -7.00 -7.66 -13.00
N HIS A 180 -8.14 -7.06 -12.68
CA HIS A 180 -8.45 -6.54 -11.35
C HIS A 180 -7.44 -5.51 -10.84
N LEU A 181 -6.89 -4.68 -11.74
CA LEU A 181 -6.05 -3.53 -11.41
C LEU A 181 -6.87 -2.23 -11.46
N GLN A 182 -6.52 -1.29 -10.61
CA GLN A 182 -7.09 0.06 -10.61
C GLN A 182 -6.56 0.91 -11.77
N SER A 183 -7.26 2.01 -12.08
CA SER A 183 -6.69 3.08 -12.92
C SER A 183 -5.43 3.63 -12.25
N ILE A 184 -4.45 4.01 -13.06
CA ILE A 184 -3.16 4.48 -12.55
C ILE A 184 -2.77 5.87 -13.09
N ASN A 185 -3.43 6.32 -14.15
CA ASN A 185 -3.26 7.67 -14.65
C ASN A 185 -3.98 8.67 -13.72
N PHE A 186 -3.46 9.90 -13.63
CA PHE A 186 -4.01 10.93 -12.73
C PHE A 186 -5.23 11.66 -13.31
N ASP A 187 -5.80 11.16 -14.41
CA ASP A 187 -6.89 11.82 -15.12
C ASP A 187 -8.15 11.99 -14.28
N ASP A 188 -8.52 11.01 -13.44
CA ASP A 188 -9.67 11.15 -12.53
C ASP A 188 -9.38 12.12 -11.38
N LEU A 189 -8.13 12.13 -10.88
CA LEU A 189 -7.69 13.09 -9.88
C LEU A 189 -7.82 14.53 -10.40
N PHE A 190 -7.59 14.73 -11.70
CA PHE A 190 -7.80 15.99 -12.42
C PHE A 190 -9.17 16.09 -13.11
N SER A 191 -10.09 15.12 -12.99
CA SER A 191 -11.40 15.19 -13.62
C SER A 191 -12.33 16.08 -12.78
N PHE A 192 -12.66 17.27 -13.30
CA PHE A 192 -13.49 18.23 -12.59
C PHE A 192 -14.50 18.91 -13.51
N PRO A 193 -15.81 18.84 -13.20
CA PRO A 193 -16.78 19.75 -13.81
C PRO A 193 -16.62 21.18 -13.27
N PHE A 194 -16.34 21.36 -11.97
CA PHE A 194 -16.23 22.66 -11.32
C PHE A 194 -15.37 22.55 -10.04
N MET A 195 -14.07 22.88 -10.09
CA MET A 195 -13.20 22.94 -8.90
C MET A 195 -13.56 24.08 -7.91
N SER A 196 -14.70 24.74 -8.02
CA SER A 196 -15.04 25.87 -7.13
C SER A 196 -15.22 25.48 -5.66
N TYR A 197 -15.41 24.19 -5.31
CA TYR A 197 -15.81 23.79 -3.95
C TYR A 197 -15.07 22.58 -3.32
N CYS A 198 -14.10 21.93 -3.98
CA CYS A 198 -13.47 20.69 -3.44
C CYS A 198 -12.03 20.91 -2.94
N SER A 199 -11.86 21.29 -1.67
CA SER A 199 -10.55 21.49 -1.04
C SER A 199 -9.74 20.21 -0.87
N LYS A 200 -10.36 19.08 -0.51
CA LYS A 200 -9.61 17.83 -0.22
C LYS A 200 -8.85 17.28 -1.43
N ARG A 201 -9.46 17.30 -2.63
CA ARG A 201 -8.79 16.80 -3.86
C ARG A 201 -7.65 17.73 -4.28
N GLU A 202 -7.81 19.05 -4.13
CA GLU A 202 -6.73 20.01 -4.34
C GLU A 202 -5.53 19.71 -3.42
N ASN A 203 -5.80 19.39 -2.14
CA ASN A 203 -4.75 19.05 -1.18
C ASN A 203 -4.05 17.72 -1.50
N LYS A 204 -4.76 16.72 -2.03
CA LYS A 204 -4.14 15.49 -2.56
C LYS A 204 -3.17 15.81 -3.69
N ILE A 205 -3.60 16.64 -4.66
CA ILE A 205 -2.75 17.10 -5.76
C ILE A 205 -1.52 17.82 -5.20
N ARG A 206 -1.68 18.73 -4.23
CA ARG A 206 -0.54 19.43 -3.60
C ARG A 206 0.49 18.48 -2.98
N CYS A 207 0.06 17.42 -2.29
CA CYS A 207 0.99 16.42 -1.75
C CYS A 207 1.78 15.71 -2.86
N LEU A 208 1.11 15.35 -3.97
CA LEU A 208 1.76 14.67 -5.11
C LEU A 208 2.70 15.61 -5.89
N LEU A 209 2.33 16.88 -6.07
CA LEU A 209 3.21 17.88 -6.68
C LEU A 209 4.44 18.15 -5.80
N HIS A 210 4.26 18.21 -4.47
CA HIS A 210 5.36 18.34 -3.52
C HIS A 210 6.34 17.15 -3.61
N TYR A 211 5.82 15.93 -3.78
CA TYR A 211 6.68 14.77 -4.06
C TYR A 211 7.50 14.95 -5.34
N PHE A 212 6.88 15.39 -6.44
CA PHE A 212 7.62 15.65 -7.69
C PHE A 212 8.66 16.75 -7.53
N GLU A 213 8.34 17.84 -6.83
CA GLU A 213 9.32 18.88 -6.47
C GLU A 213 10.52 18.30 -5.73
N ARG A 214 10.27 17.47 -4.71
CA ARG A 214 11.31 16.83 -3.89
C ARG A 214 12.21 15.90 -4.69
N VAL A 215 11.64 14.99 -5.48
CA VAL A 215 12.45 14.01 -6.25
C VAL A 215 13.21 14.67 -7.40
N CYS A 216 12.70 15.77 -7.98
CA CYS A 216 13.43 16.54 -8.98
C CYS A 216 14.56 17.40 -8.38
N GLN A 217 14.41 17.87 -7.13
CA GLN A 217 15.46 18.61 -6.42
C GLN A 217 16.54 17.68 -5.85
N CYS A 218 16.15 16.58 -5.23
CA CYS A 218 17.05 15.61 -4.62
C CYS A 218 16.44 14.20 -4.72
N MET A 219 16.85 13.46 -5.73
CA MET A 219 16.35 12.11 -5.99
C MET A 219 16.72 11.15 -4.85
N PRO A 220 15.74 10.50 -4.20
CA PRO A 220 16.03 9.44 -3.24
C PRO A 220 16.70 8.22 -3.92
N THR A 221 17.65 7.60 -3.23
CA THR A 221 18.50 6.52 -3.80
C THR A 221 18.26 5.16 -3.14
N GLY A 222 17.24 5.07 -2.28
CA GLY A 222 16.84 3.84 -1.62
C GLY A 222 15.98 2.94 -2.51
N PHE A 223 15.44 1.92 -1.87
CA PHE A 223 14.53 0.95 -2.49
C PHE A 223 13.21 0.88 -1.73
N VAL A 224 12.18 0.43 -2.44
CA VAL A 224 10.90 0.02 -1.86
C VAL A 224 10.59 -1.39 -2.33
N SER A 225 10.19 -2.25 -1.40
CA SER A 225 9.72 -3.60 -1.71
C SER A 225 8.23 -3.71 -1.52
N PHE A 226 7.55 -4.41 -2.43
CA PHE A 226 6.13 -4.68 -2.40
C PHE A 226 5.94 -6.20 -2.39
N GLU A 227 5.47 -6.75 -1.29
CA GLU A 227 5.24 -8.18 -1.10
C GLU A 227 3.75 -8.48 -1.10
N ARG A 228 3.30 -9.36 -2.00
CA ARG A 228 2.00 -10.02 -1.89
C ARG A 228 2.15 -11.24 -1.00
N LYS A 229 1.47 -11.21 0.14
CA LYS A 229 1.43 -12.30 1.12
C LYS A 229 0.20 -13.14 0.84
N VAL A 230 0.36 -14.46 0.77
CA VAL A 230 -0.75 -15.39 0.52
C VAL A 230 -0.70 -16.50 1.57
N LEU A 231 -1.79 -16.69 2.30
CA LEU A 231 -1.99 -17.89 3.12
C LEU A 231 -2.59 -18.99 2.25
N PRO A 232 -1.88 -20.11 1.99
CA PRO A 232 -2.39 -21.18 1.14
C PRO A 232 -3.69 -21.78 1.68
N ARG A 233 -4.65 -22.06 0.79
CA ARG A 233 -5.90 -22.76 1.13
C ARG A 233 -5.74 -24.27 0.89
N GLY A 234 -6.24 -25.10 1.81
CA GLY A 234 -6.35 -26.56 1.61
C GLY A 234 -5.73 -27.43 2.72
N HIS A 235 -6.31 -28.63 2.91
CA HIS A 235 -6.07 -29.55 4.03
C HIS A 235 -4.77 -30.37 4.04
N LYS A 236 -3.82 -30.09 3.14
CA LYS A 236 -2.50 -30.72 3.29
C LYS A 236 -1.71 -29.88 4.28
N HIS A 237 -1.84 -30.23 5.56
CA HIS A 237 -0.90 -29.81 6.60
C HIS A 237 0.50 -29.98 6.05
N ASN A 238 1.11 -28.87 5.67
CA ASN A 238 2.50 -28.84 5.33
C ASN A 238 3.20 -28.24 6.56
N PRO A 239 4.11 -28.98 7.21
CA PRO A 239 4.81 -28.47 8.38
C PRO A 239 5.68 -27.24 8.08
N HIS A 240 5.87 -26.90 6.80
CA HIS A 240 6.72 -25.80 6.36
C HIS A 240 5.98 -24.49 6.07
N TYR A 241 4.63 -24.46 6.08
CA TYR A 241 3.88 -23.22 5.92
C TYR A 241 2.54 -23.22 6.67
N VAL A 242 2.13 -22.03 7.14
CA VAL A 242 0.84 -21.82 7.79
C VAL A 242 -0.24 -21.69 6.72
N SER A 243 -1.20 -22.61 6.69
CA SER A 243 -2.39 -22.52 5.83
C SER A 243 -3.42 -21.54 6.39
N TYR A 244 -4.36 -21.11 5.54
CA TYR A 244 -5.52 -20.33 5.96
C TYR A 244 -6.25 -21.02 7.14
N PRO A 245 -6.30 -20.42 8.34
CA PRO A 245 -6.82 -21.10 9.52
C PRO A 245 -8.33 -21.36 9.48
N GLU A 246 -8.76 -22.50 10.03
CA GLU A 246 -10.17 -22.78 10.30
C GLU A 246 -10.56 -22.34 11.71
N ALA A 247 -11.87 -22.26 12.01
CA ALA A 247 -12.35 -21.82 13.32
C ALA A 247 -11.77 -22.63 14.50
N GLU A 248 -11.54 -23.94 14.30
CA GLU A 248 -10.96 -24.83 15.31
C GLU A 248 -9.48 -24.51 15.62
N TYR A 249 -8.74 -23.98 14.64
CA TYR A 249 -7.35 -23.52 14.86
C TYR A 249 -7.31 -22.40 15.91
N TRP A 250 -8.21 -21.42 15.76
CA TRP A 250 -8.31 -20.31 16.70
C TRP A 250 -8.79 -20.79 18.07
N ALA A 251 -9.85 -21.60 18.12
CA ALA A 251 -10.42 -22.09 19.37
C ALA A 251 -9.46 -22.95 20.21
N LYS A 252 -8.54 -23.68 19.57
CA LYS A 252 -7.54 -24.53 20.24
C LYS A 252 -6.22 -23.83 20.54
N SER A 253 -6.06 -22.57 20.15
CA SER A 253 -4.79 -21.87 20.35
C SER A 253 -4.53 -21.61 21.83
N THR A 254 -3.35 -22.02 22.29
CA THR A 254 -2.84 -21.72 23.63
C THR A 254 -1.87 -20.53 23.63
N THR A 255 -1.74 -19.83 22.50
CA THR A 255 -0.83 -18.68 22.37
C THR A 255 -1.22 -17.58 23.35
N PRO A 256 -0.29 -17.08 24.18
CA PRO A 256 -0.55 -15.93 25.05
C PRO A 256 -0.90 -14.67 24.24
N LEU A 257 -1.77 -13.83 24.79
CA LEU A 257 -2.07 -12.53 24.20
C LEU A 257 -0.85 -11.59 24.34
N CYS A 258 -0.49 -10.89 23.25
CA CYS A 258 0.59 -9.92 23.26
C CYS A 258 0.21 -8.67 24.07
N SER A 259 1.22 -7.87 24.42
CA SER A 259 0.97 -6.57 25.06
C SER A 259 0.18 -5.62 24.17
N VAL A 260 -0.63 -4.74 24.77
CA VAL A 260 -1.45 -3.75 24.05
C VAL A 260 -1.25 -2.37 24.66
N GLU A 261 -0.92 -1.40 23.81
CA GLU A 261 -0.87 0.02 24.15
C GLU A 261 -2.07 0.73 23.49
N ILE A 262 -2.84 1.47 24.29
CA ILE A 262 -4.03 2.19 23.80
C ILE A 262 -3.71 3.68 23.71
N HIS A 263 -3.84 4.24 22.51
CA HIS A 263 -3.66 5.66 22.22
C HIS A 263 -5.00 6.32 21.88
N THR A 264 -5.40 7.34 22.63
CA THR A 264 -6.63 8.11 22.35
C THR A 264 -6.46 9.17 21.26
N SER A 265 -5.22 9.50 20.91
CA SER A 265 -4.83 10.52 19.95
C SER A 265 -3.54 10.12 19.23
N GLY A 266 -3.20 10.83 18.15
CA GLY A 266 -2.06 10.51 17.29
C GLY A 266 -2.50 9.78 16.01
N ALA A 267 -1.53 9.45 15.18
CA ALA A 267 -1.73 8.76 13.91
C ALA A 267 -0.79 7.54 13.82
N ILE A 268 -1.18 6.55 13.00
CA ILE A 268 -0.43 5.29 12.85
C ILE A 268 0.95 5.55 12.23
N GLU A 269 1.02 6.45 11.26
CA GLU A 269 2.26 6.89 10.59
C GLU A 269 3.23 7.63 11.51
N ASP A 270 2.76 8.10 12.67
CA ASP A 270 3.56 8.75 13.70
C ASP A 270 3.97 7.77 14.82
N GLN A 271 3.77 6.47 14.64
CA GLN A 271 4.15 5.44 15.61
C GLN A 271 5.63 5.60 16.02
N PRO A 272 5.93 5.70 17.33
CA PRO A 272 7.30 5.70 17.80
C PRO A 272 7.92 4.30 17.64
N GLY A 273 9.12 4.26 17.07
CA GLY A 273 9.85 3.01 16.81
C GLY A 273 9.30 2.24 15.61
N GLU A 274 9.94 1.10 15.32
CA GLU A 274 9.54 0.26 14.19
C GLU A 274 8.33 -0.62 14.54
N ALA A 275 7.30 -0.55 13.72
CA ALA A 275 6.13 -1.43 13.76
C ALA A 275 5.61 -1.67 12.33
N LEU A 276 4.75 -2.66 12.16
CA LEU A 276 3.87 -2.72 11.00
C LEU A 276 2.80 -1.63 11.16
N GLU A 277 2.83 -0.64 10.28
CA GLU A 277 1.86 0.45 10.21
C GLU A 277 0.69 0.01 9.33
N VAL A 278 -0.46 -0.25 9.94
CA VAL A 278 -1.61 -0.82 9.23
C VAL A 278 -2.26 0.22 8.32
N ASP A 279 -2.39 -0.13 7.05
CA ASP A 279 -3.22 0.55 6.06
C ASP A 279 -4.60 -0.11 6.03
N PHE A 280 -5.64 0.68 6.28
CA PHE A 280 -7.03 0.25 6.28
C PHE A 280 -7.56 0.21 4.84
N ALA A 281 -6.95 -0.68 4.07
CA ALA A 281 -7.05 -0.71 2.63
C ALA A 281 -8.45 -1.08 2.11
N ASP A 282 -8.73 -0.66 0.89
CA ASP A 282 -9.67 -1.35 0.01
C ASP A 282 -9.07 -2.69 -0.48
N GLU A 283 -9.91 -3.61 -0.95
CA GLU A 283 -9.42 -4.85 -1.58
C GLU A 283 -8.58 -4.57 -2.83
N TYR A 284 -8.76 -3.40 -3.46
CA TYR A 284 -7.85 -2.84 -4.42
C TYR A 284 -6.93 -1.82 -3.73
N ILE A 285 -5.66 -2.17 -3.56
CA ILE A 285 -4.68 -1.32 -2.89
C ILE A 285 -4.66 0.11 -3.48
N GLY A 286 -4.59 1.10 -2.61
CA GLY A 286 -4.65 2.52 -2.91
C GLY A 286 -6.07 3.08 -3.02
N GLY A 287 -7.12 2.24 -2.96
CA GLY A 287 -8.51 2.67 -2.89
C GLY A 287 -8.84 3.84 -3.83
N LEU A 288 -9.32 4.95 -3.26
CA LEU A 288 -9.72 6.16 -3.98
C LEU A 288 -8.59 7.21 -4.06
N THR A 289 -7.33 6.81 -3.92
CA THR A 289 -6.16 7.71 -3.88
C THR A 289 -6.07 8.58 -5.12
N LEU A 290 -6.35 8.02 -6.30
CA LEU A 290 -6.30 8.77 -7.56
C LEU A 290 -7.67 9.32 -7.97
N SER A 291 -8.62 9.40 -7.04
CA SER A 291 -9.98 9.92 -7.26
C SER A 291 -10.46 10.84 -6.11
N TYR A 292 -11.73 10.77 -5.71
CA TYR A 292 -12.41 11.77 -4.89
C TYR A 292 -12.10 11.71 -3.38
N ASP A 293 -12.05 10.54 -2.77
CA ASP A 293 -12.02 10.44 -1.31
C ASP A 293 -10.63 10.58 -0.68
N THR A 294 -10.63 10.79 0.63
CA THR A 294 -9.44 11.17 1.41
C THR A 294 -9.57 10.66 2.84
N LEU A 295 -9.72 9.35 2.99
CA LEU A 295 -9.78 8.66 4.28
C LEU A 295 -8.37 8.16 4.64
N GLN A 296 -8.27 7.18 5.53
CA GLN A 296 -6.96 6.75 6.06
C GLN A 296 -6.00 6.23 4.97
N GLU A 297 -6.45 5.31 4.10
CA GLU A 297 -5.63 4.78 3.00
C GLU A 297 -5.20 5.90 2.04
N GLU A 298 -6.14 6.73 1.56
CA GLU A 298 -5.80 7.78 0.60
C GLU A 298 -4.88 8.85 1.19
N ILE A 299 -5.04 9.22 2.46
CA ILE A 299 -4.13 10.13 3.16
C ILE A 299 -2.74 9.50 3.19
N ARG A 300 -2.66 8.22 3.58
CA ARG A 300 -1.39 7.52 3.68
C ARG A 300 -0.65 7.50 2.34
N PHE A 301 -1.36 7.23 1.25
CA PHE A 301 -0.78 7.18 -0.09
C PHE A 301 -0.33 8.54 -0.60
N VAL A 302 -1.02 9.65 -0.30
CA VAL A 302 -0.58 10.97 -0.79
C VAL A 302 0.56 11.57 0.05
N ILE A 303 0.70 11.19 1.32
CA ILE A 303 1.87 11.62 2.12
C ILE A 303 3.10 10.73 1.91
N ASN A 304 2.90 9.48 1.47
CA ASN A 304 3.92 8.54 1.01
C ASN A 304 3.67 8.12 -0.46
N PRO A 305 3.84 9.01 -1.47
CA PRO A 305 3.42 8.73 -2.86
C PRO A 305 4.01 7.49 -3.50
N GLU A 306 5.14 7.01 -3.01
CA GLU A 306 5.76 5.76 -3.47
C GLU A 306 4.86 4.53 -3.30
N LEU A 307 3.88 4.56 -2.38
CA LEU A 307 2.84 3.53 -2.23
C LEU A 307 1.99 3.36 -3.50
N ILE A 308 1.77 4.46 -4.25
CA ILE A 308 0.97 4.45 -5.49
C ILE A 308 1.59 3.54 -6.55
N ALA A 309 2.92 3.32 -6.52
CA ALA A 309 3.54 2.37 -7.44
C ALA A 309 3.02 0.93 -7.26
N GLY A 310 2.55 0.55 -6.07
CA GLY A 310 1.91 -0.75 -5.86
C GLY A 310 0.66 -0.93 -6.73
N MET A 311 -0.11 0.14 -6.95
CA MET A 311 -1.33 0.13 -7.79
C MET A 311 -1.03 -0.25 -9.26
N ILE A 312 0.21 -0.09 -9.72
CA ILE A 312 0.63 -0.41 -11.08
C ILE A 312 0.53 -1.92 -11.35
N PHE A 313 0.89 -2.77 -10.37
CA PHE A 313 1.15 -4.19 -10.59
C PHE A 313 0.58 -5.14 -9.52
N LEU A 314 -0.15 -4.62 -8.52
CA LEU A 314 -0.85 -5.41 -7.51
C LEU A 314 -2.37 -5.40 -7.78
N PRO A 315 -2.92 -6.47 -8.39
CA PRO A 315 -4.36 -6.67 -8.48
C PRO A 315 -5.06 -6.76 -7.12
N ARG A 316 -6.39 -6.76 -7.15
CA ARG A 316 -7.27 -7.05 -6.01
C ARG A 316 -6.75 -8.17 -5.09
N MET A 317 -6.86 -7.96 -3.78
CA MET A 317 -6.59 -8.94 -2.73
C MET A 317 -7.79 -9.86 -2.52
N ASP A 318 -7.55 -11.16 -2.41
CA ASP A 318 -8.50 -12.14 -1.91
C ASP A 318 -8.46 -12.23 -0.37
N ALA A 319 -9.44 -12.89 0.24
CA ALA A 319 -9.59 -12.97 1.70
C ALA A 319 -8.38 -13.56 2.46
N ASN A 320 -7.52 -14.33 1.79
CA ASN A 320 -6.32 -14.97 2.34
C ASN A 320 -5.02 -14.23 2.00
N GLU A 321 -5.12 -13.01 1.50
CA GLU A 321 -3.98 -12.22 1.03
C GLU A 321 -3.79 -10.94 1.84
N ALA A 322 -2.59 -10.38 1.80
CA ALA A 322 -2.28 -9.04 2.30
C ALA A 322 -1.11 -8.47 1.47
N ILE A 323 -0.87 -7.17 1.55
CA ILE A 323 0.26 -6.53 0.87
C ILE A 323 1.14 -5.83 1.90
N GLU A 324 2.42 -6.20 1.95
CA GLU A 324 3.42 -5.52 2.78
C GLU A 324 4.32 -4.66 1.91
N ILE A 325 4.47 -3.38 2.28
CA ILE A 325 5.31 -2.43 1.57
C ILE A 325 6.34 -1.87 2.53
N VAL A 326 7.63 -2.05 2.21
CA VAL A 326 8.75 -1.61 3.06
C VAL A 326 9.62 -0.67 2.26
N GLY A 327 9.98 0.47 2.86
CA GLY A 327 10.93 1.41 2.26
C GLY A 327 10.40 2.77 1.90
N VAL A 328 9.08 2.99 2.01
CA VAL A 328 8.46 4.23 1.57
C VAL A 328 8.88 5.42 2.43
N GLU A 329 9.18 6.54 1.78
CA GLU A 329 9.45 7.84 2.42
C GLU A 329 8.17 8.66 2.57
N ARG A 330 8.04 9.35 3.71
CA ARG A 330 6.99 10.38 3.87
C ARG A 330 7.52 11.72 3.37
N PHE A 331 6.80 12.34 2.45
CA PHE A 331 7.18 13.62 1.83
C PHE A 331 6.37 14.80 2.36
N SER A 332 5.14 14.55 2.83
CA SER A 332 4.21 15.62 3.20
C SER A 332 3.72 15.52 4.64
N ARG A 333 3.63 16.68 5.29
CA ARG A 333 2.80 16.89 6.48
C ARG A 333 1.36 17.13 6.05
N TYR A 334 0.43 16.81 6.93
CA TYR A 334 -0.97 17.11 6.70
C TYR A 334 -1.68 17.49 8.01
N THR A 335 -2.87 18.06 7.87
CA THR A 335 -3.84 18.23 8.96
C THR A 335 -5.23 17.82 8.50
N GLY A 336 -6.14 17.58 9.44
CA GLY A 336 -7.52 17.19 9.13
C GLY A 336 -7.65 15.76 8.59
N TYR A 337 -8.89 15.38 8.25
CA TYR A 337 -9.26 14.05 7.79
C TYR A 337 -10.52 14.12 6.93
N GLY A 338 -10.63 13.31 5.88
CA GLY A 338 -11.81 13.34 5.01
C GLY A 338 -12.01 14.73 4.38
N PRO A 339 -13.20 15.36 4.54
CA PRO A 339 -13.47 16.69 4.01
C PRO A 339 -12.54 17.81 4.52
N SER A 340 -11.94 17.66 5.71
CA SER A 340 -11.05 18.68 6.30
C SER A 340 -9.57 18.46 6.00
N PHE A 341 -9.21 17.42 5.23
CA PHE A 341 -7.83 17.12 4.88
C PHE A 341 -7.15 18.31 4.18
N GLN A 342 -5.96 18.66 4.67
CA GLN A 342 -5.13 19.73 4.14
C GLN A 342 -3.66 19.32 4.08
N TYR A 343 -3.01 19.60 2.96
CA TYR A 343 -1.56 19.58 2.84
C TYR A 343 -0.97 20.65 3.77
N ALA A 344 0.03 20.27 4.56
CA ALA A 344 0.60 21.13 5.60
C ALA A 344 2.12 21.34 5.45
N GLY A 345 2.63 21.20 4.22
CA GLY A 345 4.04 21.45 3.90
C GLY A 345 4.92 20.20 3.90
N ASP A 346 6.22 20.45 3.80
CA ASP A 346 7.25 19.42 3.72
C ASP A 346 7.34 18.55 4.98
N TYR A 347 7.64 17.27 4.76
CA TYR A 347 8.09 16.36 5.80
C TYR A 347 9.50 15.86 5.45
N THR A 348 10.42 15.99 6.40
CA THR A 348 11.74 15.37 6.32
C THR A 348 11.70 14.08 7.10
N ASP A 349 11.79 12.95 6.40
CA ASP A 349 11.72 11.64 7.02
C ASP A 349 13.08 11.23 7.60
N GLU A 350 13.14 11.17 8.93
CA GLU A 350 14.33 10.85 9.71
C GLU A 350 14.45 9.36 10.06
N LYS A 351 13.51 8.51 9.59
CA LYS A 351 13.61 7.05 9.83
C LYS A 351 14.85 6.48 9.16
N ASP A 352 15.53 5.58 9.89
CA ASP A 352 16.72 4.86 9.42
C ASP A 352 16.46 4.01 8.17
N PHE A 353 17.53 3.46 7.59
CA PHE A 353 17.49 2.48 6.52
C PHE A 353 17.84 1.08 7.00
N ASP A 354 17.29 0.07 6.35
CA ASP A 354 17.67 -1.33 6.55
C ASP A 354 18.87 -1.74 5.66
N ALA A 355 19.21 -3.04 5.70
CA ALA A 355 20.32 -3.61 4.93
C ALA A 355 20.10 -3.54 3.41
N PHE A 356 18.86 -3.42 2.95
CA PHE A 356 18.47 -3.28 1.54
C PHE A 356 18.33 -1.82 1.10
N LYS A 357 18.76 -0.86 1.93
CA LYS A 357 18.58 0.59 1.68
C LYS A 357 17.10 0.98 1.55
N ARG A 358 16.20 0.21 2.15
CA ARG A 358 14.80 0.61 2.31
C ARG A 358 14.68 1.41 3.59
N ARG A 359 13.94 2.52 3.57
CA ARG A 359 13.57 3.20 4.81
C ARG A 359 12.81 2.25 5.72
N LYS A 360 13.03 2.33 7.03
CA LYS A 360 12.39 1.45 8.02
C LYS A 360 10.94 1.85 8.34
N THR A 361 10.18 2.10 7.27
CA THR A 361 8.74 2.28 7.26
C THR A 361 8.14 1.02 6.66
N ARG A 362 7.25 0.36 7.40
CA ARG A 362 6.58 -0.89 6.98
C ARG A 362 5.09 -0.69 6.98
N VAL A 363 4.49 -0.59 5.80
CA VAL A 363 3.04 -0.47 5.63
C VAL A 363 2.46 -1.85 5.36
N ILE A 364 1.40 -2.22 6.09
CA ILE A 364 0.69 -3.49 5.86
C ILE A 364 -0.76 -3.21 5.46
N ALA A 365 -1.10 -3.45 4.20
CA ALA A 365 -2.43 -3.26 3.66
C ALA A 365 -3.28 -4.52 3.86
N ILE A 366 -4.39 -4.36 4.59
CA ILE A 366 -5.41 -5.39 4.81
C ILE A 366 -6.81 -4.79 4.64
N ASP A 367 -7.66 -5.43 3.84
CA ASP A 367 -9.01 -4.94 3.55
C ASP A 367 -10.07 -5.54 4.48
N ALA A 368 -10.94 -4.71 5.06
CA ALA A 368 -12.07 -5.16 5.87
C ALA A 368 -13.32 -5.41 5.00
N LEU A 369 -14.31 -6.18 5.50
CA LEU A 369 -15.58 -6.33 4.80
C LEU A 369 -16.40 -5.02 4.87
N PRO A 370 -16.88 -4.48 3.74
CA PRO A 370 -17.69 -3.27 3.75
C PRO A 370 -19.14 -3.54 4.17
N ASN A 371 -19.70 -2.63 4.96
CA ASN A 371 -21.09 -2.57 5.39
C ASN A 371 -21.66 -3.90 5.90
N PRO A 372 -21.00 -4.59 6.85
CA PRO A 372 -21.40 -5.95 7.20
C PRO A 372 -22.69 -5.99 8.04
N GLY A 373 -23.11 -4.88 8.64
CA GLY A 373 -24.32 -4.79 9.46
C GLY A 373 -24.31 -5.86 10.56
N SER A 374 -25.45 -6.52 10.79
CA SER A 374 -25.51 -7.63 11.76
C SER A 374 -24.81 -8.91 11.29
N THR A 375 -24.46 -9.02 10.01
CA THR A 375 -23.81 -10.24 9.49
C THR A 375 -22.36 -10.41 9.94
N GLN A 376 -21.72 -9.34 10.42
CA GLN A 376 -20.35 -9.40 10.96
C GLN A 376 -20.18 -10.41 12.11
N TYR A 377 -21.26 -10.67 12.86
CA TYR A 377 -21.27 -11.62 13.98
C TYR A 377 -21.40 -13.08 13.51
N LYS A 378 -21.58 -13.35 12.22
CA LYS A 378 -21.62 -14.73 11.71
C LYS A 378 -20.24 -15.38 11.80
N PRO A 379 -20.13 -16.68 12.15
CA PRO A 379 -18.86 -17.38 12.29
C PRO A 379 -17.93 -17.22 11.08
N GLU A 380 -18.47 -17.33 9.85
CA GLU A 380 -17.70 -17.18 8.62
C GLU A 380 -17.17 -15.76 8.40
N ARG A 381 -17.83 -14.73 8.95
CA ARG A 381 -17.41 -13.33 8.87
C ARG A 381 -16.33 -13.02 9.91
N LEU A 382 -16.49 -13.51 11.14
CA LEU A 382 -15.43 -13.43 12.15
C LEU A 382 -14.15 -14.12 11.66
N LEU A 383 -14.29 -15.33 11.09
CA LEU A 383 -13.16 -16.10 10.57
C LEU A 383 -12.47 -15.41 9.41
N ARG A 384 -13.23 -14.79 8.49
CA ARG A 384 -12.67 -13.99 7.40
C ARG A 384 -11.83 -12.84 7.95
N GLU A 385 -12.37 -12.07 8.89
CA GLU A 385 -11.73 -10.85 9.39
C GLU A 385 -10.46 -11.15 10.20
N ILE A 386 -10.50 -12.16 11.07
CA ILE A 386 -9.30 -12.56 11.82
C ILE A 386 -8.22 -13.12 10.90
N ASN A 387 -8.58 -13.92 9.88
CA ASN A 387 -7.60 -14.51 8.97
C ASN A 387 -6.99 -13.48 8.00
N LYS A 388 -7.75 -12.45 7.61
CA LYS A 388 -7.24 -11.31 6.84
C LYS A 388 -6.23 -10.50 7.64
N ALA A 389 -6.54 -10.21 8.91
CA ALA A 389 -5.57 -9.56 9.80
C ALA A 389 -4.32 -10.45 9.98
N PHE A 390 -4.53 -11.74 10.21
CA PHE A 390 -3.44 -12.71 10.38
C PHE A 390 -2.56 -12.85 9.13
N SER A 391 -3.11 -12.84 7.91
CA SER A 391 -2.31 -12.88 6.67
C SER A 391 -1.39 -11.67 6.53
N GLY A 392 -1.82 -10.51 7.02
CA GLY A 392 -1.00 -9.31 7.08
C GLY A 392 0.11 -9.40 8.13
N TYR A 393 -0.24 -9.78 9.36
CA TYR A 393 0.68 -9.71 10.50
C TYR A 393 1.68 -10.87 10.56
N LEU A 394 1.35 -12.02 9.96
CA LEU A 394 2.21 -13.19 9.93
C LEU A 394 3.51 -12.91 9.17
N HIS A 395 4.65 -13.26 9.78
CA HIS A 395 5.93 -13.32 9.08
C HIS A 395 6.21 -14.76 8.65
N GLN A 396 5.95 -15.10 7.39
CA GLN A 396 5.97 -16.51 6.93
C GLN A 396 7.33 -17.19 7.13
N CYS A 397 8.43 -16.45 7.04
CA CYS A 397 9.78 -16.98 7.15
C CYS A 397 10.09 -17.58 8.54
N LYS A 398 9.38 -17.15 9.60
CA LYS A 398 9.50 -17.73 10.95
C LYS A 398 8.87 -19.13 11.08
N HIS A 399 7.99 -19.52 10.16
CA HIS A 399 7.35 -20.84 10.14
C HIS A 399 7.97 -21.81 9.12
N GLN A 400 8.95 -21.38 8.33
CA GLN A 400 9.71 -22.24 7.40
C GLN A 400 10.83 -23.04 8.08
N ALA A 401 10.90 -23.05 9.42
CA ALA A 401 11.91 -23.80 10.19
C ALA A 401 11.65 -25.33 10.20
N GLY A 402 11.71 -25.96 9.03
CA GLY A 402 12.01 -27.38 8.90
C GLY A 402 13.47 -27.56 8.47
N PRO A 403 14.15 -28.66 8.84
CA PRO A 403 15.50 -28.91 8.37
C PRO A 403 15.48 -28.96 6.82
N PRO A 404 16.44 -28.31 6.14
CA PRO A 404 16.54 -28.44 4.69
C PRO A 404 16.71 -29.92 4.33
N PRO A 405 16.15 -30.39 3.19
CA PRO A 405 16.48 -31.72 2.68
C PRO A 405 18.01 -31.86 2.63
N SER A 406 18.49 -33.02 3.06
CA SER A 406 19.86 -33.34 3.51
C SER A 406 20.97 -33.28 2.44
N SER A 407 20.95 -32.25 1.59
CA SER A 407 22.02 -31.89 0.65
C SER A 407 22.23 -30.37 0.48
N ALA A 408 21.54 -29.52 1.26
CA ALA A 408 21.75 -28.07 1.27
C ALA A 408 22.27 -27.60 2.64
N VAL A 409 23.47 -28.07 3.01
CA VAL A 409 24.21 -27.56 4.16
C VAL A 409 24.74 -26.16 3.82
N GLU A 410 24.58 -25.21 4.76
CA GLU A 410 25.13 -23.83 4.84
C GLU A 410 24.34 -22.61 4.32
N ASN A 411 23.35 -22.70 3.43
CA ASN A 411 22.67 -21.49 2.90
C ASN A 411 21.22 -21.24 3.39
N SER A 412 20.83 -21.81 4.52
CA SER A 412 19.47 -21.68 5.08
C SER A 412 19.28 -20.46 6.02
N LYS A 413 19.91 -19.32 5.73
CA LYS A 413 19.44 -17.99 6.18
C LYS A 413 18.46 -17.40 5.15
N ARG A 414 17.66 -18.25 4.54
CA ARG A 414 16.87 -17.91 3.35
C ARG A 414 15.52 -17.38 3.83
N TRP A 415 15.14 -16.20 3.35
CA TRP A 415 13.81 -15.54 3.43
C TRP A 415 13.56 -14.48 4.52
N CYS A 416 14.22 -14.45 5.68
CA CYS A 416 13.99 -13.35 6.63
C CYS A 416 14.80 -12.12 6.18
N MET A 417 14.12 -11.11 5.61
CA MET A 417 14.78 -9.90 5.12
C MET A 417 15.36 -9.03 6.25
N ASP A 418 14.90 -9.21 7.50
CA ASP A 418 15.26 -8.30 8.59
C ASP A 418 15.68 -9.02 9.87
N ASP A 419 16.88 -8.70 10.35
CA ASP A 419 17.57 -9.33 11.49
C ASP A 419 16.91 -9.04 12.87
N HIS A 420 15.85 -8.23 12.93
CA HIS A 420 15.18 -7.80 14.18
C HIS A 420 13.64 -7.93 14.17
N GLU A 421 13.10 -8.74 13.27
CA GLU A 421 11.65 -8.93 13.08
C GLU A 421 10.88 -9.36 14.35
N GLU A 422 11.56 -9.96 15.33
CA GLU A 422 11.00 -10.33 16.64
C GLU A 422 10.62 -9.15 17.54
N LYS A 423 11.15 -7.95 17.26
CA LYS A 423 10.88 -6.73 18.02
C LYS A 423 9.82 -5.83 17.37
N ILE A 424 9.39 -6.17 16.16
CA ILE A 424 8.48 -5.37 15.36
C ILE A 424 7.05 -5.74 15.69
N GLY A 425 6.36 -4.87 16.43
CA GLY A 425 4.93 -4.98 16.74
C GLY A 425 4.05 -4.46 15.61
N VAL A 426 2.79 -4.15 15.93
CA VAL A 426 1.80 -3.65 14.97
C VAL A 426 1.16 -2.37 15.49
N ALA A 427 1.21 -1.30 14.71
CA ALA A 427 0.50 -0.05 14.94
C ALA A 427 -0.76 0.01 14.08
N THR A 428 -1.93 0.00 14.71
CA THR A 428 -3.24 -0.11 14.06
C THR A 428 -4.29 0.76 14.76
N GLY A 429 -5.56 0.60 14.41
CA GLY A 429 -6.68 1.27 15.05
C GLY A 429 -8.01 0.70 14.57
N ASN A 430 -8.95 1.61 14.26
CA ASN A 430 -10.34 1.32 13.93
C ASN A 430 -10.55 0.69 12.52
N TRP A 431 -9.73 -0.32 12.16
CA TRP A 431 -9.75 -1.02 10.88
C TRP A 431 -11.16 -1.50 10.50
N GLY A 432 -11.68 -1.00 9.36
CA GLY A 432 -13.01 -1.34 8.86
C GLY A 432 -14.20 -0.77 9.65
N CYS A 433 -13.98 0.13 10.61
CA CYS A 433 -15.05 0.63 11.50
C CYS A 433 -15.57 2.02 11.12
N GLY A 434 -14.94 2.69 10.14
CA GLY A 434 -15.38 3.98 9.60
C GLY A 434 -16.47 3.80 8.54
N VAL A 435 -16.17 4.19 7.30
CA VAL A 435 -17.10 4.07 6.16
C VAL A 435 -17.57 2.63 5.93
N PHE A 436 -16.77 1.63 6.33
CA PHE A 436 -17.14 0.22 6.22
C PHE A 436 -18.08 -0.28 7.33
N GLY A 437 -18.29 0.48 8.41
CA GLY A 437 -19.34 0.21 9.39
C GLY A 437 -19.19 -1.06 10.25
N GLY A 438 -17.98 -1.58 10.42
CA GLY A 438 -17.67 -2.65 11.36
C GLY A 438 -17.81 -2.22 12.83
N ASP A 439 -18.07 -3.19 13.71
CA ASP A 439 -18.13 -3.02 15.17
C ASP A 439 -16.71 -2.87 15.73
N PRO A 440 -16.35 -1.67 16.25
CA PRO A 440 -15.00 -1.38 16.71
C PRO A 440 -14.59 -2.23 17.92
N GLU A 441 -15.53 -2.61 18.79
CA GLU A 441 -15.24 -3.43 19.97
C GLU A 441 -14.86 -4.86 19.58
N VAL A 442 -15.50 -5.41 18.55
CA VAL A 442 -15.14 -6.73 17.99
C VAL A 442 -13.84 -6.65 17.19
N LYS A 443 -13.69 -5.60 16.37
CA LYS A 443 -12.54 -5.44 15.47
C LYS A 443 -11.21 -5.30 16.20
N ILE A 444 -11.15 -4.59 17.33
CA ILE A 444 -9.91 -4.56 18.14
C ILE A 444 -9.56 -5.95 18.68
N MET A 445 -10.54 -6.74 19.12
CA MET A 445 -10.29 -8.07 19.68
C MET A 445 -9.81 -9.04 18.60
N LEU A 446 -10.42 -9.03 17.41
CA LEU A 446 -9.96 -9.85 16.27
C LEU A 446 -8.53 -9.49 15.86
N GLN A 447 -8.17 -8.19 15.86
CA GLN A 447 -6.80 -7.76 15.59
C GLN A 447 -5.85 -8.22 16.69
N TRP A 448 -6.21 -8.09 17.96
CA TRP A 448 -5.37 -8.53 19.08
C TRP A 448 -5.07 -10.04 19.00
N LEU A 449 -6.09 -10.86 18.70
CA LEU A 449 -5.92 -12.30 18.48
C LEU A 449 -4.97 -12.58 17.32
N ALA A 450 -5.16 -11.94 16.18
CA ALA A 450 -4.33 -12.13 15.00
C ALA A 450 -2.87 -11.72 15.25
N ILE A 451 -2.63 -10.57 15.86
CA ILE A 451 -1.28 -10.05 16.19
C ILE A 451 -0.56 -11.01 17.14
N SER A 452 -1.25 -11.43 18.21
CA SER A 452 -0.71 -12.38 19.19
C SER A 452 -0.36 -13.72 18.53
N GLN A 453 -1.28 -14.26 17.73
CA GLN A 453 -1.08 -15.52 17.02
C GLN A 453 0.05 -15.46 15.98
N SER A 454 0.29 -14.29 15.38
CA SER A 454 1.42 -14.07 14.46
C SER A 454 2.78 -13.95 15.17
N GLY A 455 2.82 -14.03 16.51
CA GLY A 455 4.06 -13.91 17.29
C GLY A 455 4.64 -12.50 17.31
N ARG A 456 3.80 -11.47 17.15
CA ARG A 456 4.20 -10.07 17.24
C ARG A 456 4.22 -9.64 18.72
N PRO A 457 5.22 -8.85 19.16
CA PRO A 457 5.44 -8.57 20.59
C PRO A 457 4.41 -7.61 21.21
N PHE A 458 3.82 -6.71 20.41
CA PHE A 458 2.86 -5.72 20.90
C PHE A 458 1.87 -5.27 19.82
N MET A 459 0.73 -4.75 20.27
CA MET A 459 -0.22 -3.97 19.49
C MET A 459 -0.28 -2.54 20.03
N SER A 460 0.07 -1.55 19.21
CA SER A 460 -0.23 -0.14 19.44
C SER A 460 -1.55 0.19 18.75
N TYR A 461 -2.56 0.58 19.51
CA TYR A 461 -3.93 0.77 19.01
C TYR A 461 -4.38 2.22 19.18
N TYR A 462 -4.56 2.91 18.05
CA TYR A 462 -5.06 4.28 17.98
C TYR A 462 -6.59 4.27 17.87
N THR A 463 -7.28 4.74 18.91
CA THR A 463 -8.75 4.78 18.95
C THR A 463 -9.33 5.99 18.24
N PHE A 464 -8.51 7.00 17.96
CA PHE A 464 -8.90 8.29 17.38
C PHE A 464 -10.04 8.98 18.16
N GLY A 465 -10.08 8.78 19.48
CA GLY A 465 -11.11 9.34 20.36
C GLY A 465 -12.51 8.74 20.15
N LEU A 466 -12.63 7.57 19.51
CA LEU A 466 -13.91 6.93 19.24
C LEU A 466 -14.64 6.57 20.54
N GLN A 467 -15.80 7.18 20.76
CA GLN A 467 -16.56 7.05 22.01
C GLN A 467 -16.95 5.60 22.36
N ALA A 468 -17.22 4.76 21.35
CA ALA A 468 -17.51 3.34 21.55
C ALA A 468 -16.33 2.60 22.25
N LEU A 469 -15.11 3.09 22.07
CA LEU A 469 -13.90 2.49 22.63
C LEU A 469 -13.42 3.15 23.93
N GLN A 470 -14.22 4.00 24.57
CA GLN A 470 -13.82 4.72 25.80
C GLN A 470 -13.33 3.79 26.94
N ASN A 471 -13.87 2.57 27.02
CA ASN A 471 -13.56 1.59 28.07
C ASN A 471 -12.53 0.54 27.63
N VAL A 472 -11.96 0.65 26.43
CA VAL A 472 -11.09 -0.39 25.85
C VAL A 472 -9.91 -0.74 26.75
N LYS A 473 -9.29 0.26 27.39
CA LYS A 473 -8.16 0.06 28.29
C LYS A 473 -8.54 -0.81 29.49
N GLN A 474 -9.69 -0.55 30.12
CA GLN A 474 -10.18 -1.33 31.26
C GLN A 474 -10.48 -2.78 30.87
N VAL A 475 -11.05 -3.00 29.68
CA VAL A 475 -11.37 -4.35 29.18
C VAL A 475 -10.08 -5.12 28.86
N VAL A 476 -9.11 -4.50 28.19
CA VAL A 476 -7.79 -5.10 27.90
C VAL A 476 -7.07 -5.48 29.20
N GLU A 477 -7.02 -4.57 30.18
CA GLU A 477 -6.45 -4.85 31.51
C GLU A 477 -7.16 -6.01 32.20
N ARG A 478 -8.51 -6.05 32.12
CA ARG A 478 -9.29 -7.12 32.72
C ARG A 478 -9.03 -8.47 32.05
N ILE A 479 -8.94 -8.52 30.72
CA ILE A 479 -8.57 -9.73 29.97
C ILE A 479 -7.18 -10.20 30.38
N GLY A 480 -6.21 -9.27 30.49
CA GLY A 480 -4.85 -9.56 30.94
C GLY A 480 -4.81 -10.16 32.36
N LEU A 481 -5.61 -9.64 33.29
CA LEU A 481 -5.73 -10.18 34.66
C LEU A 481 -6.37 -11.57 34.74
N GLN A 482 -7.10 -11.99 33.71
CA GLN A 482 -7.61 -13.36 33.59
C GLN A 482 -6.59 -14.31 32.93
N GLU A 483 -5.42 -13.80 32.53
CA GLU A 483 -4.36 -14.54 31.82
C GLU A 483 -4.88 -15.29 30.57
N MET A 484 -5.88 -14.72 29.89
CA MET A 484 -6.51 -15.36 28.75
C MET A 484 -5.52 -15.56 27.60
N ASN A 485 -5.65 -16.70 26.92
CA ASN A 485 -4.97 -16.98 25.66
C ASN A 485 -5.85 -16.64 24.44
N VAL A 486 -5.28 -16.78 23.24
CA VAL A 486 -5.97 -16.55 21.96
C VAL A 486 -7.25 -17.39 21.84
N GLY A 487 -7.23 -18.67 22.18
CA GLY A 487 -8.39 -19.55 22.05
C GLY A 487 -9.54 -19.22 22.99
N GLU A 488 -9.23 -18.81 24.22
CA GLU A 488 -10.22 -18.39 25.21
C GLU A 488 -10.92 -17.09 24.80
N LEU A 489 -10.17 -16.08 24.36
CA LEU A 489 -10.75 -14.82 23.91
C LEU A 489 -11.51 -14.97 22.58
N TRP A 490 -11.01 -15.81 21.65
CA TRP A 490 -11.76 -16.20 20.45
C TRP A 490 -13.11 -16.85 20.82
N SER A 491 -13.11 -17.77 21.79
CA SER A 491 -14.33 -18.45 22.23
C SER A 491 -15.34 -17.45 22.80
N LYS A 492 -14.88 -16.44 23.55
CA LYS A 492 -15.73 -15.35 24.05
C LYS A 492 -16.31 -14.48 22.94
N LEU A 493 -15.56 -14.19 21.88
CA LEU A 493 -16.08 -13.47 20.71
C LEU A 493 -17.14 -14.29 19.97
N VAL A 494 -16.94 -15.60 19.82
CA VAL A 494 -17.92 -16.50 19.19
C VAL A 494 -19.20 -16.57 20.02
N GLU A 495 -19.08 -16.72 21.35
CA GLU A 495 -20.21 -16.73 22.29
C GLU A 495 -21.01 -15.42 22.20
N TYR A 496 -20.35 -14.28 22.36
CA TYR A 496 -20.96 -12.95 22.20
C TYR A 496 -21.67 -12.81 20.86
N SER A 497 -21.00 -13.20 19.78
CA SER A 497 -21.52 -13.02 18.43
C SER A 497 -22.75 -13.89 18.17
N ALA A 498 -22.80 -15.12 18.72
CA ALA A 498 -23.99 -15.95 18.69
C ALA A 498 -25.16 -15.30 19.42
N GLU A 499 -24.94 -14.72 20.60
CA GLU A 499 -25.97 -13.99 21.35
C GLU A 499 -26.44 -12.71 20.64
N ARG A 500 -25.53 -12.02 19.93
CA ARG A 500 -25.87 -10.85 19.10
C ARG A 500 -26.77 -11.25 17.93
N LEU A 501 -26.48 -12.37 17.27
CA LEU A 501 -27.28 -12.90 16.16
C LEU A 501 -28.66 -13.38 16.63
N SER A 502 -28.73 -14.10 17.75
CA SER A 502 -30.00 -14.54 18.34
C SER A 502 -30.79 -13.42 18.99
N ARG A 503 -30.18 -12.22 19.14
CA ARG A 503 -30.70 -11.07 19.88
C ARG A 503 -30.90 -11.34 21.38
N SER A 504 -30.21 -12.34 21.92
CA SER A 504 -30.16 -12.63 23.36
C SER A 504 -29.44 -11.50 24.13
N THR A 505 -28.48 -10.82 23.49
CA THR A 505 -27.84 -9.62 24.04
C THR A 505 -27.98 -8.41 23.11
N ARG A 506 -28.15 -7.23 23.73
CA ARG A 506 -28.08 -5.93 23.05
C ARG A 506 -26.86 -5.10 23.46
N LEU A 507 -26.08 -5.59 24.42
CA LEU A 507 -24.86 -4.93 24.89
C LEU A 507 -23.78 -4.97 23.80
N GLY A 508 -22.88 -3.99 23.82
CA GLY A 508 -21.58 -4.09 23.15
C GLY A 508 -20.72 -5.17 23.79
N PHE A 509 -19.71 -5.65 23.06
CA PHE A 509 -18.81 -6.71 23.52
C PHE A 509 -18.15 -6.36 24.85
N PHE A 510 -17.72 -5.11 25.06
CA PHE A 510 -17.05 -4.68 26.28
C PHE A 510 -17.95 -4.84 27.51
N SER A 511 -19.17 -4.30 27.45
CA SER A 511 -20.13 -4.41 28.55
C SER A 511 -20.59 -5.86 28.76
N TRP A 512 -20.79 -6.60 27.67
CA TRP A 512 -21.16 -8.02 27.73
C TRP A 512 -20.05 -8.86 28.39
N PHE A 513 -18.80 -8.65 28.01
CA PHE A 513 -17.64 -9.38 28.54
C PHE A 513 -17.51 -9.14 30.05
N MET A 514 -17.55 -7.88 30.49
CA MET A 514 -17.47 -7.53 31.91
C MET A 514 -18.61 -8.16 32.74
N ALA A 515 -19.84 -8.21 32.19
CA ALA A 515 -20.97 -8.87 32.82
C ALA A 515 -20.78 -10.40 32.91
N SER A 516 -20.27 -11.03 31.84
CA SER A 516 -20.07 -12.49 31.81
C SER A 516 -19.04 -12.98 32.83
N LEU A 517 -17.99 -12.19 33.10
CA LEU A 517 -17.01 -12.48 34.16
C LEU A 517 -17.59 -12.33 35.58
N SER A 518 -18.62 -11.51 35.73
CA SER A 518 -19.27 -11.30 37.03
C SER A 518 -20.27 -12.40 37.36
N ALA A 519 -20.78 -13.11 36.35
CA ALA A 519 -21.72 -14.23 36.52
C ALA A 519 -21.02 -15.59 36.76
N THR A 520 -19.70 -15.66 36.61
CA THR A 520 -18.88 -16.86 36.77
C THR A 520 -18.08 -16.91 38.08
N ASN A 521 -18.16 -15.85 38.89
CA ASN A 521 -17.74 -15.81 40.30
C ASN A 521 -18.97 -15.88 41.20
#